data_AF-A0AAU9T6Z7-F1
#
_entry.id   AF-A0AAU9T6Z7-F1
#
_cell.length_a   1.000
_cell.length_b   1.000
_cell.length_c   1.000
_cell.angle_alpha   90.00
_cell.angle_beta   90.00
_cell.angle_gamma   90.00
#
_symmetry.space_group_name_H-M   'P 1'
#
loop_
_entity.id
_entity.type
_entity.pdbx_description
1 polymer ?
#
loop_
_entity_poly.entity_id
_entity_poly.type
_entity_poly.pdbx_seq_one_letter_code
_entity_poly.pdbx_strand_id
1 'polypeptide(L)' 'MEMEIGPGIPRKCQCGALTIVLKSKTTQNPGRKFYQCGAISGPNHVFKWLDEAHLEEFDVLAKK' A
#
# COMPACT_ATOMS: atom_id res chain seq x y z
N MET A 1 5.42 -14.14 7.58
CA MET A 1 4.34 -14.34 6.60
C MET A 1 3.93 -12.94 6.16
N GLU A 2 4.41 -12.51 5.00
CA GLU A 2 3.97 -11.25 4.37
C GLU A 2 2.45 -11.31 4.23
N MET A 3 1.74 -10.26 4.62
CA MET A 3 0.30 -10.27 4.47
C MET A 3 -0.07 -9.92 3.03
N GLU A 4 -0.83 -10.80 2.38
CA GLU A 4 -1.36 -10.57 1.04
C GLU A 4 -2.48 -9.52 1.10
N ILE A 5 -2.11 -8.27 0.88
CA ILE A 5 -3.04 -7.19 0.57
C ILE A 5 -3.56 -7.47 -0.83
N GLY A 6 -4.89 -7.57 -1.00
CA GLY A 6 -5.52 -7.83 -2.30
C GLY A 6 -5.06 -6.86 -3.42
N PRO A 7 -5.28 -7.23 -4.69
CA PRO A 7 -4.77 -6.45 -5.81
C PRO A 7 -5.37 -5.03 -5.84
N GLY A 8 -4.59 -4.07 -6.34
CA GLY A 8 -4.99 -2.67 -6.48
C GLY A 8 -4.70 -1.80 -5.26
N ILE A 9 -5.49 -0.73 -5.12
CA ILE A 9 -5.28 0.30 -4.09
C ILE A 9 -5.87 -0.14 -2.73
N PRO A 10 -5.03 -0.35 -1.69
CA PRO A 10 -5.55 -0.71 -0.38
C PRO A 10 -6.13 0.53 0.29
N ARG A 11 -7.46 0.62 0.43
CA ARG A 11 -8.13 1.77 1.07
C ARG A 11 -8.25 1.64 2.60
N LYS A 12 -8.24 0.41 3.11
CA LYS A 12 -8.35 0.08 4.53
C LYS A 12 -7.31 -0.96 4.90
N CYS A 13 -6.74 -0.81 6.09
CA CYS A 13 -5.99 -1.86 6.75
C CYS A 13 -6.97 -2.88 7.33
N GLN A 14 -6.53 -4.12 7.45
CA GLN A 14 -7.28 -5.20 8.09
C GLN A 14 -7.60 -4.95 9.57
N CYS A 15 -6.89 -4.03 10.24
CA CYS A 15 -7.24 -3.56 11.59
C CYS A 15 -8.40 -2.54 11.59
N GLY A 16 -9.02 -2.25 10.44
CA GLY A 16 -10.13 -1.30 10.28
C GLY A 16 -9.71 0.15 10.01
N ALA A 17 -8.45 0.50 10.23
CA ALA A 17 -7.94 1.85 9.98
C ALA A 17 -7.86 2.19 8.49
N LEU A 18 -8.02 3.48 8.14
CA LEU A 18 -7.77 3.97 6.79
C LEU A 18 -6.27 3.90 6.46
N THR A 19 -5.97 3.72 5.19
CA THR A 19 -4.60 3.84 4.69
C THR A 19 -4.22 5.29 4.41
N ILE A 20 -2.98 5.63 4.70
CA ILE A 20 -2.37 6.92 4.37
C ILE A 20 -1.26 6.72 3.34
N VAL A 21 -0.96 7.77 2.57
CA VAL A 21 0.16 7.77 1.62
C VAL A 21 1.32 8.54 2.25
N LEU A 22 2.46 7.87 2.37
CA LEU A 22 3.70 8.47 2.84
C LEU A 22 4.75 8.47 1.75
N LYS A 23 5.80 9.29 1.96
CA LYS A 23 6.97 9.37 1.11
C LYS A 23 8.14 8.69 1.82
N SER A 24 8.78 7.73 1.16
CA SER A 24 9.99 7.08 1.63
C SER A 24 11.12 8.09 1.73
N LYS A 25 11.78 8.07 2.90
CA LYS A 25 12.98 8.84 3.21
C LYS A 25 14.23 7.95 3.22
N THR A 26 14.09 6.69 2.83
CA THR A 26 15.22 5.75 2.79
C THR A 26 16.16 6.11 1.65
N THR A 27 17.45 5.82 1.82
CA THR A 27 18.46 6.00 0.77
C THR A 27 18.26 5.05 -0.41
N GLN A 28 17.65 3.90 -0.17
CA GLN A 28 17.37 2.89 -1.21
C GLN A 28 16.18 3.27 -2.09
N ASN A 29 15.14 3.89 -1.52
CA ASN A 29 13.93 4.29 -2.23
C ASN A 29 13.62 5.77 -1.95
N PRO A 30 14.51 6.71 -2.30
CA PRO A 30 14.32 8.11 -1.94
C PRO A 30 13.12 8.68 -2.70
N GLY A 31 12.17 9.24 -1.97
CA GLY A 31 11.01 9.92 -2.56
C GLY A 31 9.90 9.01 -3.10
N ARG A 32 10.10 7.68 -3.15
CA ARG A 32 9.06 6.72 -3.57
C ARG A 32 7.91 6.75 -2.56
N LYS A 33 6.67 6.75 -3.03
CA LYS A 33 5.48 6.81 -2.17
C LYS A 33 4.94 5.42 -1.87
N PHE A 34 4.37 5.22 -0.69
CA PHE A 34 3.75 3.96 -0.28
C PHE A 34 2.48 4.20 0.54
N TYR A 35 1.57 3.25 0.46
CA TYR A 35 0.42 3.12 1.34
C TYR A 35 0.86 2.47 2.66
N GLN A 36 0.39 3.02 3.77
CA GLN A 36 0.59 2.47 5.11
C GLN A 36 -0.70 2.56 5.92
N CYS A 37 -0.86 1.68 6.91
CA CYS A 37 -1.91 1.82 7.93
C CYS A 37 -1.81 3.18 8.63
N GLY A 38 -2.91 3.92 8.69
CA GLY A 38 -2.98 5.23 9.36
C GLY A 38 -2.96 5.17 10.87
N ALA A 39 -3.11 4.00 11.49
CA ALA A 39 -3.08 3.83 12.94
C ALA A 39 -1.70 3.42 13.47
N ILE A 40 -1.04 2.46 12.82
CA ILE A 40 0.24 1.89 13.30
C ILE A 40 1.06 1.34 12.14
N SER A 41 2.38 1.53 12.21
CA SER A 41 3.35 0.90 11.34
C SER A 41 3.85 -0.41 11.94
N GLY A 42 3.93 -1.49 11.17
CA GLY A 42 4.56 -2.71 11.66
C GLY A 42 4.17 -3.97 10.90
N PRO A 43 4.68 -5.13 11.35
CA PRO A 43 4.19 -6.40 10.88
C PRO A 43 2.68 -6.50 11.15
N ASN A 44 1.97 -7.23 10.30
CA ASN A 44 0.52 -7.34 10.33
C ASN A 44 -0.28 -6.05 10.00
N HIS A 45 0.37 -5.04 9.43
CA HIS A 45 -0.30 -3.86 8.89
C HIS A 45 0.01 -3.65 7.41
N VAL A 46 -0.89 -2.96 6.74
CA VAL A 46 -0.76 -2.68 5.31
C VAL A 46 0.50 -1.87 5.03
N PHE A 47 1.32 -2.38 4.12
CA PHE A 47 2.42 -1.70 3.46
C PHE A 47 2.36 -2.09 1.99
N LYS A 48 2.27 -1.11 1.09
CA LYS A 48 2.28 -1.36 -0.36
C LYS A 48 2.82 -0.16 -1.10
N TRP A 49 3.65 -0.36 -2.11
CA TRP A 49 4.13 0.76 -2.91
C TRP A 49 3.00 1.40 -3.70
N LEU A 50 3.03 2.73 -3.80
CA LEU A 50 1.95 3.48 -4.44
C LEU A 50 1.87 3.14 -5.92
N ASP A 51 3.00 3.08 -6.61
CA ASP A 51 3.10 2.75 -8.03
C ASP A 51 2.59 1.32 -8.32
N GLU A 52 3.00 0.32 -7.55
CA GLU A 52 2.51 -1.07 -7.67
C GLU A 52 0.99 -1.14 -7.50
N ALA A 53 0.46 -0.50 -6.45
CA ALA A 53 -0.98 -0.47 -6.19
C ALA A 53 -1.78 0.18 -7.32
N HIS A 54 -1.24 1.22 -7.97
CA HIS A 54 -1.91 1.87 -9.10
C HIS A 54 -1.86 1.01 -10.36
N LEU A 55 -0.72 0.39 -10.66
CA LEU A 55 -0.57 -0.51 -11.81
C LEU A 55 -1.57 -1.67 -11.71
N GLU A 56 -1.66 -2.29 -10.55
CA GLU A 56 -2.63 -3.37 -10.32
C GLU A 56 -4.09 -2.88 -10.42
N GLU A 57 -4.39 -1.65 -9.96
CA GLU A 57 -5.73 -1.08 -10.12
C GLU A 57 -6.07 -0.90 -11.61
N PHE A 58 -5.13 -0.42 -12.42
CA PHE A 58 -5.33 -0.32 -13.87
C PHE A 58 -5.52 -1.70 -14.50
N ASP A 59 -4.77 -2.72 -14.09
CA ASP A 59 -4.94 -4.08 -14.57
C ASP A 59 -6.31 -4.67 -14.20
N VAL A 60 -6.78 -4.42 -12.97
CA VAL A 60 -8.12 -4.84 -12.52
C VAL A 60 -9.21 -4.15 -13.34
N LEU A 61 -9.04 -2.86 -13.64
CA LEU A 61 -9.98 -2.11 -14.48
C LEU A 61 -9.93 -2.54 -15.95
N ALA A 62 -8.76 -2.84 -16.49
CA ALA A 62 -8.59 -3.28 -17.88
C ALA A 62 -9.11 -4.71 -18.13
N LYS A 63 -9.19 -5.54 -17.09
CA LYS A 63 -9.77 -6.90 -17.13
C LYS A 63 -11.30 -6.90 -16.97
N LYS A 64 -11.92 -5.73 -16.80
CA LYS A 64 -13.35 -5.54 -16.59
C LYS A 64 -14.02 -4.98 -17.84
#